data_AF-A0A087D240-F1
#
_entry.id   AF-A0A087D240-F1
#
_cell.length_a   1.000
_cell.length_b   1.000
_cell.length_c   1.000
_cell.angle_alpha   90.00
_cell.angle_beta   90.00
_cell.angle_gamma   90.00
#
_symmetry.space_group_name_H-M   'P 1'
#
loop_
_entity.id
_entity.type
_entity.pdbx_description
1 polymer ?
#
loop_
_entity_poly.entity_id
_entity_poly.type
_entity_poly.pdbx_seq_one_letter_code
_entity_poly.pdbx_strand_id
1 'polypeptide(L)'
;MASNTTYGDWMRPMPGGIRNIGIPLTLAGMGVLVTTLLVSMANVLAAIAILVVGMGVILVLAVRDREHRNMVERAVERRSWIAAKRSGSNLYRSGLLAPIDGGRAMLPGILSQVGVTSALDGLGREFCLVRHARTGEYSLLLSCQPQGASLADDDVEDSYVASWAALMESLASESGVTQLAVTVDTAPDSGVRFRRTLSRRIVADAPDLAARAMAQIMDQYAAGGASNDVTLALTFRYTDRDGRYLD
;
A
#
# COMPACT_ATOMS: atom_id res chain seq x y z
N MET A 1 -9.86 -9.38 -25.47
CA MET A 1 -10.46 -8.08 -25.85
C MET A 1 -9.82 -7.05 -24.95
N ALA A 2 -9.14 -6.06 -25.51
CA ALA A 2 -8.63 -4.95 -24.71
C ALA A 2 -9.85 -4.16 -24.22
N SER A 3 -10.03 -3.99 -22.92
CA SER A 3 -11.13 -3.18 -22.38
C SER A 3 -10.96 -1.75 -22.86
N ASN A 4 -12.04 -1.12 -23.30
CA ASN A 4 -12.06 0.26 -23.79
C ASN A 4 -12.10 1.26 -22.60
N THR A 5 -11.54 0.86 -21.46
CA THR A 5 -11.77 1.53 -20.18
C THR A 5 -10.78 2.67 -19.99
N THR A 6 -11.32 3.87 -19.76
CA THR A 6 -10.55 5.12 -19.57
C THR A 6 -10.03 5.24 -18.12
N TYR A 7 -10.30 4.24 -17.28
CA TYR A 7 -10.11 4.26 -15.82
C TYR A 7 -8.81 3.60 -15.34
N GLY A 8 -7.82 3.50 -16.22
CA GLY A 8 -6.50 2.91 -15.95
C GLY A 8 -5.34 3.85 -16.27
N ASP A 9 -4.12 3.36 -16.03
CA ASP A 9 -2.86 4.02 -16.43
C ASP A 9 -2.58 5.41 -15.80
N TRP A 10 -3.15 5.70 -14.63
CA TRP A 10 -2.76 6.85 -13.81
C TRP A 10 -1.46 6.57 -13.06
N MET A 11 -0.40 6.23 -13.79
CA MET A 11 0.94 6.48 -13.27
C MET A 11 1.06 7.98 -13.01
N ARG A 12 1.37 8.35 -11.76
CA ARG A 12 1.60 9.75 -11.39
C ARG A 12 2.54 10.37 -12.43
N PRO A 13 2.15 11.45 -13.14
CA PRO A 13 3.09 12.16 -13.97
C PRO A 13 4.24 12.59 -13.06
N MET A 14 5.42 12.03 -13.31
CA MET A 14 6.62 12.42 -12.58
C MET A 14 6.82 13.91 -12.87
N PRO A 15 6.97 14.78 -11.84
CA PRO A 15 7.32 16.17 -12.07
C PRO A 15 8.73 16.21 -12.67
N GLY A 16 8.79 16.29 -14.00
CA GLY A 16 10.02 16.27 -14.77
C GLY A 16 10.50 17.68 -15.05
N GLY A 17 11.66 18.05 -14.49
CA GLY A 17 12.54 19.04 -15.09
C GLY A 17 13.14 18.50 -16.40
N ILE A 18 13.98 19.30 -17.06
CA ILE A 18 14.60 18.95 -18.35
C ILE A 18 15.17 17.52 -18.30
N ARG A 19 14.57 16.63 -19.09
CA ARG A 19 15.04 15.25 -19.32
C ARG A 19 15.29 14.43 -18.04
N ASN A 20 14.27 14.30 -17.19
CA ASN A 20 14.25 13.34 -16.06
C ASN A 20 15.22 13.68 -14.90
N ILE A 21 15.70 14.92 -14.86
CA ILE A 21 16.54 15.43 -13.78
C ILE A 21 15.65 16.10 -12.72
N GLY A 22 15.80 15.71 -11.45
CA GLY A 22 15.02 16.30 -10.35
C GLY A 22 15.28 17.80 -10.17
N ILE A 23 14.26 18.54 -9.73
CA ILE A 23 14.31 19.99 -9.43
C ILE A 23 15.55 20.45 -8.62
N PRO A 24 16.01 19.74 -7.56
CA PRO A 24 17.22 20.16 -6.85
C PRO A 24 18.49 20.02 -7.70
N LEU A 25 18.54 19.04 -8.61
CA LEU A 25 19.70 18.82 -9.47
C LEU A 25 19.75 19.82 -10.64
N THR A 26 18.59 20.25 -11.16
CA THR A 26 18.53 21.34 -12.15
C THR A 26 18.96 22.68 -11.53
N LEU A 27 18.55 22.98 -10.29
CA LEU A 27 19.02 24.17 -9.57
C LEU A 27 20.54 24.14 -9.33
N ALA A 28 21.07 22.99 -8.91
CA ALA A 28 22.50 22.81 -8.71
C ALA A 28 23.29 22.98 -10.03
N GLY A 29 22.79 22.43 -11.14
CA GLY A 29 23.38 22.60 -12.46
C GLY A 29 23.39 24.06 -12.93
N MET A 30 22.31 24.79 -12.69
CA MET A 30 22.26 26.23 -12.97
C MET A 30 23.26 27.00 -12.09
N GLY A 31 23.41 26.65 -10.81
CA GLY A 31 24.41 27.22 -9.92
C GLY A 31 25.85 27.00 -10.41
N VAL A 32 26.17 25.79 -10.89
CA VAL A 32 27.49 25.47 -11.48
C VAL A 32 27.73 26.29 -12.75
N LEU A 33 26.73 26.46 -13.61
CA LEU A 33 26.86 27.28 -14.82
C LEU A 33 27.09 28.76 -14.49
N VAL A 34 26.33 29.33 -13.56
CA VAL A 34 26.46 30.74 -13.16
C VAL A 34 27.82 30.99 -12.51
N THR A 35 28.26 30.11 -11.60
CA THR A 35 29.59 30.22 -10.97
C THR A 35 30.72 30.07 -11.98
N THR A 36 30.60 29.15 -12.93
CA THR A 36 31.57 29.01 -14.02
C THR A 36 31.66 30.29 -14.86
N LEU A 37 30.51 30.89 -15.21
CA LEU A 37 30.45 32.12 -15.99
C LEU A 37 31.15 33.29 -15.25
N LEU A 38 30.86 33.46 -13.95
CA LEU A 38 31.47 34.50 -13.13
C LEU A 38 32.98 34.32 -12.98
N VAL A 39 33.45 33.07 -12.78
CA VAL A 39 34.89 32.78 -12.65
C VAL A 39 35.62 32.93 -13.99
N SER A 40 34.94 32.69 -15.12
CA SER A 40 35.54 32.83 -16.46
C SER A 40 35.99 34.26 -16.78
N MET A 41 35.34 35.26 -16.17
CA MET A 41 35.74 36.66 -16.32
C MET A 41 37.06 37.01 -15.63
N ALA A 42 37.47 36.22 -14.62
CA ALA A 42 38.71 36.43 -13.88
C ALA A 42 39.82 35.46 -14.31
N ASN A 43 39.49 34.18 -14.51
CA ASN A 43 40.44 33.15 -14.89
C ASN A 43 39.76 32.00 -15.63
N VAL A 44 40.05 31.88 -16.92
CA VAL A 44 39.46 30.87 -17.81
C VAL A 44 39.86 29.44 -17.42
N LEU A 45 41.09 29.21 -16.94
CA LEU A 45 41.51 27.87 -16.50
C LEU A 45 40.76 27.42 -15.23
N ALA A 46 40.54 28.34 -14.28
CA ALA A 46 39.77 28.04 -13.08
C ALA A 46 38.30 27.73 -13.41
N ALA A 47 37.73 28.44 -14.38
CA ALA A 47 36.37 28.19 -14.84
C ALA A 47 36.22 26.79 -15.49
N ILE A 48 37.18 26.38 -16.33
CA ILE A 48 37.17 25.05 -16.94
C ILE A 48 37.25 23.95 -15.85
N ALA A 49 38.08 24.14 -14.83
CA ALA A 49 38.18 23.18 -13.73
C ALA A 49 36.85 23.04 -12.96
N ILE A 50 36.18 24.15 -12.67
CA ILE A 50 34.88 24.17 -11.97
C ILE A 50 33.78 23.54 -12.84
N LEU A 51 33.77 23.81 -14.15
CA LEU A 51 32.83 23.21 -15.08
C LEU A 51 32.98 21.68 -15.10
N VAL A 52 34.22 21.18 -15.26
CA VAL A 52 34.48 19.73 -15.36
C VAL A 52 34.16 19.01 -14.05
N VAL A 53 34.57 19.57 -12.92
CA VAL A 53 34.29 18.98 -11.60
C VAL A 53 32.80 19.07 -11.27
N GLY A 54 32.18 20.24 -11.45
CA GLY A 54 30.77 20.47 -11.16
C GLY A 54 29.86 19.62 -12.05
N MET A 55 30.12 19.58 -13.36
CA MET A 55 29.36 18.76 -14.30
C MET A 55 29.62 17.27 -14.07
N GLY A 56 30.84 16.87 -13.72
CA GLY A 56 31.16 15.48 -13.34
C GLY A 56 30.40 15.01 -12.10
N VAL A 57 30.34 15.84 -11.05
CA VAL A 57 29.55 15.57 -9.84
C VAL A 57 28.06 15.48 -10.17
N ILE A 58 27.53 16.40 -10.97
CA ILE A 58 26.13 16.38 -11.41
C ILE A 58 25.83 15.13 -12.22
N LEU A 59 26.72 14.71 -13.12
CA LEU A 59 26.53 13.53 -13.96
C LEU A 59 26.53 12.24 -13.12
N VAL A 60 27.43 12.13 -12.13
CA VAL A 60 27.45 11.01 -11.18
C VAL A 60 26.17 10.98 -10.34
N LEU A 61 25.67 12.14 -9.91
CA LEU A 61 24.41 12.24 -9.17
C LEU A 61 23.16 12.08 -10.06
N ALA A 62 23.29 12.29 -11.36
CA ALA A 62 22.22 12.14 -12.35
C ALA A 62 22.06 10.70 -12.85
N VAL A 63 23.08 9.84 -12.68
CA VAL A 63 22.94 8.39 -12.91
C VAL A 63 22.02 7.81 -11.82
N ARG A 64 20.72 7.91 -12.08
CA ARG A 64 19.66 7.33 -11.25
C ARG A 64 19.35 5.95 -11.81
N ASP A 65 19.52 4.94 -10.96
CA ASP A 65 19.20 3.54 -11.26
C ASP A 65 17.70 3.41 -11.61
N ARG A 66 17.32 2.35 -12.33
CA ARG A 66 15.95 2.10 -12.85
C ARG A 66 14.86 2.09 -11.77
N GLU A 67 15.23 2.04 -10.48
CA GLU A 67 14.31 2.11 -9.33
C GLU A 67 14.16 3.51 -8.70
N HIS A 68 14.60 4.58 -9.35
CA HIS A 68 14.43 5.95 -8.85
C HIS A 68 15.03 6.22 -7.46
N ARG A 69 15.99 5.44 -6.96
CA ARG A 69 16.68 5.71 -5.69
C ARG A 69 18.10 6.24 -5.90
N ASN A 70 18.50 7.23 -5.09
CA ASN A 70 19.83 7.81 -5.16
C ASN A 70 20.85 6.83 -4.56
N MET A 71 22.03 6.65 -5.14
CA MET A 71 23.06 5.72 -4.61
C MET A 71 23.43 6.03 -3.15
N VAL A 72 23.32 7.32 -2.77
CA VAL A 72 23.57 7.79 -1.40
C VAL A 72 22.51 7.26 -0.42
N GLU A 73 21.23 7.23 -0.79
CA GLU A 73 20.15 6.70 0.04
C GLU A 73 20.36 5.21 0.32
N ARG A 74 20.77 4.45 -0.70
CA ARG A 74 21.06 3.01 -0.58
C ARG A 74 22.25 2.76 0.37
N ALA A 75 23.26 3.63 0.35
CA ALA A 75 24.40 3.54 1.26
C ALA A 75 24.03 3.87 2.71
N VAL A 76 23.17 4.88 2.92
CA VAL A 76 22.64 5.24 4.25
C VAL A 76 21.78 4.13 4.81
N GLU A 77 20.85 3.58 4.01
CA GLU A 77 20.00 2.44 4.37
C GLU A 77 20.83 1.21 4.76
N ARG A 78 21.88 0.91 4.00
CA ARG A 78 22.77 -0.21 4.31
C ARG A 78 23.53 0.01 5.62
N ARG A 79 23.98 1.24 5.89
CA ARG A 79 24.66 1.58 7.15
C ARG A 79 23.71 1.52 8.34
N SER A 80 22.51 2.07 8.21
CA SER A 80 21.50 2.02 9.28
C SER A 80 21.08 0.57 9.58
N TRP A 81 20.92 -0.26 8.55
CA TRP A 81 20.65 -1.69 8.70
C TRP A 81 21.78 -2.44 9.43
N ILE A 82 23.04 -2.21 9.05
CA ILE A 82 24.19 -2.83 9.72
C ILE A 82 24.29 -2.38 11.17
N ALA A 83 24.06 -1.10 11.45
CA ALA A 83 24.04 -0.57 12.82
C ALA A 83 22.91 -1.23 13.65
N ALA A 84 21.69 -1.30 13.11
CA ALA A 84 20.54 -1.92 13.76
C ALA A 84 20.74 -3.42 14.01
N LYS A 85 21.41 -4.13 13.11
CA LYS A 85 21.78 -5.54 13.29
C LYS A 85 22.84 -5.73 14.38
N ARG A 86 23.80 -4.80 14.49
CA ARG A 86 24.85 -4.85 15.52
C ARG A 86 24.31 -4.51 16.92
N SER A 87 23.34 -3.60 17.02
CA SER A 87 22.71 -3.24 18.28
C SER A 87 21.64 -4.24 18.74
N GLY A 88 21.31 -5.26 17.92
CA GLY A 88 20.23 -6.21 18.19
C GLY A 88 18.82 -5.61 18.08
N SER A 89 18.70 -4.34 17.69
CA SER A 89 17.42 -3.62 17.56
C SER A 89 16.63 -4.03 16.32
N ASN A 90 17.18 -4.89 15.47
CA ASN A 90 16.49 -5.45 14.31
C ASN A 90 15.48 -6.55 14.67
N LEU A 91 15.50 -7.05 15.90
CA LEU A 91 14.64 -8.14 16.35
C LEU A 91 13.66 -7.64 17.39
N TYR A 92 12.37 -7.59 17.02
CA TYR A 92 11.30 -7.34 17.96
C TYR A 92 10.86 -8.65 18.61
N ARG A 93 10.91 -8.72 19.94
CA ARG A 93 10.39 -9.83 20.73
C ARG A 93 9.37 -9.28 21.72
N SER A 94 8.11 -9.65 21.57
CA SER A 94 7.03 -9.34 22.51
C SER A 94 6.37 -10.62 23.03
N GLY A 95 5.68 -10.51 24.16
CA GLY A 95 5.06 -11.66 24.84
C GLY A 95 5.30 -11.66 26.35
N LEU A 96 4.74 -12.65 27.05
CA LEU A 96 4.78 -12.75 28.51
C LEU A 96 6.20 -12.83 29.08
N LEU A 97 7.11 -13.47 28.34
CA LEU A 97 8.52 -13.65 28.72
C LEU A 97 9.47 -12.71 27.95
N ALA A 98 8.92 -11.71 27.27
CA ALA A 98 9.73 -10.80 26.48
C ALA A 98 10.45 -9.79 27.36
N PRO A 99 11.65 -9.32 26.96
CA PRO A 99 12.44 -8.35 27.73
C PRO A 99 11.87 -6.92 27.67
N ILE A 100 10.67 -6.74 27.10
CA ILE A 100 9.96 -5.47 27.03
C ILE A 100 8.93 -5.39 28.16
N ASP A 101 8.94 -4.28 28.89
CA ASP A 101 7.99 -4.02 29.97
C ASP A 101 6.57 -3.97 29.42
N GLY A 102 5.70 -4.84 29.92
CA GLY A 102 4.29 -4.89 29.52
C GLY A 102 3.62 -6.26 29.65
N GLY A 103 4.40 -7.36 29.69
CA GLY A 103 3.88 -8.72 29.93
C GLY A 103 2.82 -9.21 28.93
N ARG A 104 2.60 -8.47 27.84
CA ARG A 104 1.59 -8.72 26.81
C ARG A 104 2.28 -8.87 25.46
N ALA A 105 1.67 -9.63 24.56
CA ALA A 105 2.07 -9.69 23.15
C ALA A 105 1.70 -8.37 22.46
N MET A 106 2.48 -7.32 22.70
CA MET A 106 2.30 -6.03 22.06
C MET A 106 2.79 -6.09 20.60
N LEU A 107 2.22 -5.21 19.77
CA LEU A 107 2.68 -5.01 18.41
C LEU A 107 3.90 -4.07 18.37
N PRO A 108 4.79 -4.19 17.38
CA PRO A 108 5.98 -3.36 17.28
C PRO A 108 5.69 -1.91 16.88
N GLY A 109 6.59 -1.02 17.29
CA GLY A 109 6.70 0.34 16.74
C GLY A 109 5.44 1.18 16.93
N ILE A 110 4.91 1.74 15.83
CA ILE A 110 3.72 2.59 15.87
C ILE A 110 2.46 1.83 16.31
N LEU A 111 2.43 0.50 16.11
CA LEU A 111 1.30 -0.34 16.45
C LEU A 111 1.27 -0.73 17.93
N SER A 112 2.30 -0.42 18.72
CA SER A 112 2.35 -0.77 20.15
C SER A 112 1.26 -0.08 20.97
N GLN A 113 0.70 1.01 20.45
CA GLN A 113 -0.36 1.81 21.04
C GLN A 113 -1.71 1.59 20.34
N VAL A 114 -1.80 0.54 19.51
CA VAL A 114 -3.04 0.15 18.86
C VAL A 114 -3.73 -0.89 19.72
N GLY A 115 -4.98 -0.61 20.09
CA GLY A 115 -5.84 -1.48 20.87
C GLY A 115 -7.09 -1.87 20.11
N VAL A 116 -7.84 -2.82 20.66
CA VAL A 116 -9.17 -3.18 20.17
C VAL A 116 -10.19 -2.76 21.23
N THR A 117 -11.27 -2.13 20.78
CA THR A 117 -12.40 -1.70 21.60
C THR A 117 -13.67 -2.24 20.96
N SER A 118 -14.61 -2.74 21.75
CA SER A 118 -15.92 -3.13 21.24
C SER A 118 -16.90 -1.95 21.28
N ALA A 119 -17.77 -1.90 20.29
CA ALA A 119 -18.83 -0.90 20.15
C ALA A 119 -20.13 -1.60 19.74
N LEU A 120 -21.26 -0.93 19.95
CA LEU A 120 -22.58 -1.43 19.56
C LEU A 120 -23.05 -0.68 18.31
N ASP A 121 -23.56 -1.40 17.33
CA ASP A 121 -24.20 -0.79 16.16
C ASP A 121 -25.60 -0.24 16.53
N GLY A 122 -26.24 0.45 15.58
CA GLY A 122 -27.59 1.00 15.80
C GLY A 122 -28.68 -0.06 16.03
N LEU A 123 -28.37 -1.34 15.85
CA LEU A 123 -29.25 -2.49 16.11
C LEU A 123 -28.85 -3.25 17.39
N GLY A 124 -27.89 -2.73 18.16
CA GLY A 124 -27.41 -3.35 19.40
C GLY A 124 -26.50 -4.56 19.20
N ARG A 125 -25.96 -4.77 18.00
CA ARG A 125 -24.98 -5.83 17.73
C ARG A 125 -23.59 -5.32 18.03
N GLU A 126 -22.81 -6.14 18.73
CA GLU A 126 -21.43 -5.81 19.06
C GLU A 126 -20.53 -5.96 17.84
N PHE A 127 -19.68 -4.96 17.60
CA PHE A 127 -18.64 -4.97 16.59
C PHE A 127 -17.33 -4.42 17.16
N CYS A 128 -16.23 -4.73 16.46
CA CYS A 128 -14.89 -4.42 16.89
C CYS A 128 -14.36 -3.17 16.17
N LEU A 129 -13.79 -2.25 16.93
CA LEU A 129 -13.03 -1.09 16.45
C LEU A 129 -11.58 -1.20 16.86
N VAL A 130 -10.69 -0.75 15.98
CA VAL A 130 -9.25 -0.63 16.26
C VAL A 130 -8.97 0.80 16.71
N ARG A 131 -8.54 0.97 17.97
CA ARG A 131 -8.25 2.27 18.57
C ARG A 131 -6.78 2.61 18.42
N HIS A 132 -6.47 3.74 17.80
CA HIS A 132 -5.12 4.28 17.68
C HIS A 132 -4.87 5.27 18.82
N ALA A 133 -4.33 4.79 19.94
CA ALA A 133 -4.21 5.62 21.16
C ALA A 133 -3.32 6.86 20.98
N ARG A 134 -2.42 6.87 19.99
CA ARG A 134 -1.55 8.02 19.69
C ARG A 134 -2.29 9.18 19.02
N THR A 135 -3.17 8.88 18.07
CA THR A 135 -3.89 9.89 17.28
C THR A 135 -5.30 10.15 17.82
N GLY A 136 -5.84 9.25 18.65
CA GLY A 136 -7.22 9.31 19.13
C GLY A 136 -8.25 8.93 18.05
N GLU A 137 -7.80 8.22 17.01
CA GLU A 137 -8.63 7.76 15.90
C GLU A 137 -9.09 6.31 16.11
N TYR A 138 -10.18 5.96 15.45
CA TYR A 138 -10.73 4.61 15.39
C TYR A 138 -10.73 4.14 13.95
N SER A 139 -10.34 2.89 13.71
CA SER A 139 -10.47 2.23 12.42
C SER A 139 -11.50 1.12 12.50
N LEU A 140 -12.49 1.18 11.63
CA LEU A 140 -13.42 0.09 11.35
C LEU A 140 -12.86 -0.75 10.20
N LEU A 141 -12.70 -2.05 10.44
CA LEU A 141 -12.25 -3.01 9.44
C LEU A 141 -13.44 -3.76 8.86
N LEU A 142 -13.64 -3.62 7.56
CA LEU A 142 -14.69 -4.30 6.80
C LEU A 142 -14.03 -5.36 5.91
N SER A 143 -14.42 -6.61 6.07
CA SER A 143 -14.05 -7.67 5.14
C SER A 143 -14.96 -7.59 3.92
N CYS A 144 -14.36 -7.44 2.74
CA CYS A 144 -15.07 -7.33 1.48
C CYS A 144 -14.77 -8.56 0.63
N GLN A 145 -15.79 -9.06 -0.06
CA GLN A 145 -15.66 -10.11 -1.06
C GLN A 145 -16.03 -9.52 -2.41
N PRO A 146 -15.06 -8.99 -3.18
CA PRO A 146 -15.37 -8.47 -4.51
C PRO A 146 -15.77 -9.64 -5.41
N GLN A 147 -16.85 -9.45 -6.17
CA GLN A 147 -17.11 -10.33 -7.31
C GLN A 147 -16.06 -9.99 -8.37
N GLY A 148 -15.34 -10.99 -8.87
CA GLY A 148 -14.32 -10.77 -9.90
C GLY A 148 -14.94 -10.12 -11.14
N ALA A 149 -14.25 -9.15 -11.73
CA ALA A 149 -14.70 -8.45 -12.95
C ALA A 149 -14.59 -9.29 -14.23
N SER A 150 -14.22 -10.58 -14.12
CA SER A 150 -14.13 -11.46 -15.28
C SER A 150 -15.53 -11.67 -15.86
N LEU A 151 -15.76 -11.15 -17.07
CA LEU A 151 -17.03 -11.19 -17.81
C LEU A 151 -18.08 -10.14 -17.39
N ALA A 152 -17.68 -9.06 -16.70
CA ALA A 152 -18.56 -7.91 -16.57
C ALA A 152 -18.64 -7.17 -17.92
N ASP A 153 -19.87 -6.78 -18.32
CA ASP A 153 -20.07 -5.90 -19.47
C ASP A 153 -19.57 -4.48 -19.14
N ASP A 154 -19.19 -3.70 -20.16
CA ASP A 154 -18.58 -2.38 -19.98
C ASP A 154 -19.47 -1.41 -19.13
N ASP A 155 -20.79 -1.48 -19.27
CA ASP A 155 -21.76 -0.67 -18.50
C ASP A 155 -21.81 -1.04 -17.01
N VAL A 156 -21.55 -2.31 -16.69
CA VAL A 156 -21.43 -2.79 -15.31
C VAL A 156 -20.14 -2.29 -14.68
N GLU A 157 -19.02 -2.30 -15.42
CA GLU A 157 -17.75 -1.74 -14.96
C GLU A 157 -17.88 -0.24 -14.67
N ASP A 158 -18.47 0.52 -15.59
CA ASP A 158 -18.74 1.95 -15.41
C ASP A 158 -19.61 2.22 -14.17
N SER A 159 -20.62 1.38 -13.94
CA SER A 159 -21.49 1.47 -12.78
C SER A 159 -20.75 1.21 -11.46
N TYR A 160 -19.78 0.29 -11.44
CA TYR A 160 -18.93 0.04 -10.27
C TYR A 160 -17.99 1.22 -10.00
N VAL A 161 -17.36 1.78 -11.04
CA VAL A 161 -16.51 2.97 -10.93
C VAL A 161 -17.32 4.17 -10.42
N ALA A 162 -18.52 4.39 -10.96
CA ALA A 162 -19.41 5.46 -10.52
C ALA A 162 -19.83 5.28 -9.05
N SER A 163 -20.16 4.05 -8.66
CA SER A 163 -20.53 3.73 -7.26
C SER A 163 -19.36 3.97 -6.30
N TRP A 164 -18.14 3.65 -6.73
CA TRP A 164 -16.93 3.94 -5.95
C TRP A 164 -16.69 5.45 -5.80
N ALA A 165 -16.88 6.22 -6.87
CA ALA A 165 -16.79 7.67 -6.83
C ALA A 165 -17.83 8.28 -5.87
N ALA A 166 -19.08 7.83 -5.93
CA ALA A 166 -20.14 8.27 -5.03
C ALA A 166 -19.83 7.93 -3.56
N LEU A 167 -19.26 6.75 -3.29
CA LEU A 167 -18.79 6.40 -1.95
C LEU A 167 -17.72 7.38 -1.46
N MET A 168 -16.71 7.66 -2.28
CA MET A 168 -15.64 8.61 -1.93
C MET A 168 -16.17 10.02 -1.67
N GLU A 169 -17.15 10.48 -2.46
CA GLU A 169 -17.82 11.77 -2.26
C GLU A 169 -18.61 11.81 -0.95
N SER A 170 -19.33 10.73 -0.63
CA SER A 170 -20.05 10.62 0.65
C SER A 170 -19.10 10.67 1.85
N LEU A 171 -17.96 9.98 1.78
CA LEU A 171 -16.97 9.96 2.85
C LEU A 171 -16.21 11.29 2.97
N ALA A 172 -16.06 12.03 1.87
CA ALA A 172 -15.43 13.35 1.87
C ALA A 172 -16.31 14.42 2.52
N SER A 173 -17.65 14.26 2.48
CA SER A 173 -18.59 15.17 3.14
C SER A 173 -18.89 14.79 4.60
N GLU A 174 -18.63 13.55 4.99
CA GLU A 174 -18.84 13.07 6.36
C GLU A 174 -17.82 13.65 7.34
N SER A 175 -18.30 14.31 8.39
CA SER A 175 -17.44 14.91 9.39
C SER A 175 -16.75 13.86 10.25
N GLY A 176 -15.43 13.92 10.35
CA GLY A 176 -14.64 13.06 11.23
C GLY A 176 -14.00 11.86 10.54
N VAL A 177 -14.38 11.53 9.29
CA VAL A 177 -13.64 10.57 8.48
C VAL A 177 -12.27 11.17 8.12
N THR A 178 -11.19 10.47 8.44
CA THR A 178 -9.82 10.94 8.18
C THR A 178 -9.15 10.16 7.06
N GLN A 179 -9.46 8.87 6.92
CA GLN A 179 -8.83 8.03 5.92
C GLN A 179 -9.71 6.85 5.52
N LEU A 180 -9.69 6.48 4.24
CA LEU A 180 -10.13 5.20 3.72
C LEU A 180 -8.93 4.47 3.10
N ALA A 181 -8.72 3.22 3.46
CA ALA A 181 -7.70 2.37 2.85
C ALA A 181 -8.30 1.04 2.41
N VAL A 182 -8.03 0.63 1.17
CA VAL A 182 -8.41 -0.68 0.64
C VAL A 182 -7.14 -1.49 0.46
N THR A 183 -7.07 -2.64 1.14
CA THR A 183 -5.99 -3.60 0.99
C THR A 183 -6.55 -4.83 0.29
N VAL A 184 -5.98 -5.17 -0.87
CA VAL A 184 -6.29 -6.39 -1.61
C VAL A 184 -5.07 -7.30 -1.50
N ASP A 185 -5.23 -8.40 -0.77
CA ASP A 185 -4.22 -9.46 -0.71
C ASP A 185 -4.59 -10.56 -1.71
N THR A 186 -3.73 -10.75 -2.71
CA THR A 186 -3.90 -11.76 -3.75
C THR A 186 -2.88 -12.87 -3.55
N ALA A 187 -3.36 -14.05 -3.17
CA ALA A 187 -2.53 -15.24 -2.95
C ALA A 187 -2.96 -16.37 -3.89
N PRO A 188 -2.06 -17.28 -4.29
CA PRO A 188 -2.44 -18.49 -5.00
C PRO A 188 -3.34 -19.35 -4.10
N ASP A 189 -4.53 -19.70 -4.58
CA ASP A 189 -5.43 -20.60 -3.90
C ASP A 189 -4.93 -22.04 -4.03
N SER A 190 -4.83 -22.72 -2.89
CA SER A 190 -4.58 -24.15 -2.76
C SER A 190 -5.67 -25.04 -3.38
N GLY A 191 -6.82 -24.48 -3.76
CA GLY A 191 -7.96 -25.21 -4.32
C GLY A 191 -8.74 -26.04 -3.29
N VAL A 192 -8.28 -26.09 -2.03
CA VAL A 192 -8.92 -26.85 -0.94
C VAL A 192 -10.33 -26.34 -0.67
N ARG A 193 -10.54 -25.02 -0.69
CA ARG A 193 -11.86 -24.40 -0.48
C ARG A 193 -12.82 -24.77 -1.61
N PHE A 194 -12.35 -24.74 -2.86
CA PHE A 194 -13.11 -25.14 -4.04
C PHE A 194 -13.53 -26.62 -3.96
N ARG A 195 -12.57 -27.52 -3.71
CA ARG A 195 -12.83 -28.97 -3.56
C ARG A 195 -13.84 -29.26 -2.45
N ARG A 196 -13.69 -28.62 -1.28
CA ARG A 196 -14.62 -28.79 -0.15
C ARG A 196 -16.02 -28.27 -0.44
N THR A 197 -16.13 -27.18 -1.19
CA THR A 197 -17.43 -26.59 -1.55
C THR A 197 -18.15 -27.49 -2.56
N LEU A 198 -17.42 -27.99 -3.55
CA LEU A 198 -17.93 -28.90 -4.56
C LEU A 198 -18.32 -30.25 -3.99
N SER A 199 -17.47 -30.86 -3.16
CA SER A 199 -17.77 -32.16 -2.54
C SER A 199 -19.06 -32.14 -1.72
N ARG A 200 -19.43 -30.98 -1.16
CA ARG A 200 -20.70 -30.78 -0.43
C ARG A 200 -21.93 -30.64 -1.32
N ARG A 201 -21.74 -30.34 -2.61
CA ARG A 201 -22.81 -30.13 -3.59
C ARG A 201 -23.01 -31.32 -4.54
N ILE A 202 -22.19 -32.37 -4.43
CA ILE A 202 -22.37 -33.61 -5.19
C ILE A 202 -23.52 -34.41 -4.56
N VAL A 203 -24.49 -34.80 -5.39
CA VAL A 203 -25.65 -35.61 -5.00
C VAL A 203 -25.43 -37.06 -5.44
N ALA A 204 -25.93 -38.03 -4.66
CA ALA A 204 -25.74 -39.46 -4.94
C ALA A 204 -26.45 -39.95 -6.22
N ASP A 205 -27.51 -39.24 -6.63
CA ASP A 205 -28.30 -39.47 -7.86
C ASP A 205 -27.79 -38.62 -9.04
N ALA A 206 -26.50 -38.28 -9.06
CA ALA A 206 -25.96 -37.54 -10.20
C ALA A 206 -25.82 -38.47 -11.43
N PRO A 207 -26.29 -38.08 -12.62
CA PRO A 207 -26.03 -38.82 -13.84
C PRO A 207 -24.53 -39.03 -14.07
N ASP A 208 -24.16 -40.21 -14.58
CA ASP A 208 -22.77 -40.65 -14.78
C ASP A 208 -21.88 -39.62 -15.50
N LEU A 209 -22.44 -38.98 -16.54
CA LEU A 209 -21.74 -37.95 -17.32
C LEU A 209 -21.41 -36.71 -16.47
N ALA A 210 -22.36 -36.26 -15.65
CA ALA A 210 -22.18 -35.11 -14.78
C ALA A 210 -21.15 -35.41 -13.68
N ALA A 211 -21.21 -36.60 -13.07
CA ALA A 211 -20.23 -37.02 -12.06
C ALA A 211 -18.80 -37.05 -12.61
N ARG A 212 -18.61 -37.58 -13.83
CA ARG A 212 -17.30 -37.61 -14.51
C ARG A 212 -16.80 -36.21 -14.88
N ALA A 213 -17.66 -35.35 -15.41
CA ALA A 213 -17.31 -33.97 -15.73
C ALA A 213 -16.88 -33.18 -14.47
N MET A 214 -17.63 -33.33 -13.37
CA MET A 214 -17.31 -32.66 -12.10
C MET A 214 -16.00 -33.18 -11.48
N ALA A 215 -15.71 -34.48 -11.61
CA ALA A 215 -14.43 -35.05 -11.20
C ALA A 215 -13.25 -34.48 -12.01
N GLN A 216 -13.40 -34.38 -13.34
CA GLN A 216 -12.38 -33.77 -14.20
C GLN A 216 -12.15 -32.28 -13.88
N ILE A 217 -13.21 -31.53 -13.64
CA ILE A 217 -13.11 -30.12 -13.22
C ILE A 217 -12.37 -30.02 -11.88
N MET A 218 -12.68 -30.88 -10.90
CA MET A 218 -11.98 -30.89 -9.62
C MET A 218 -10.48 -31.17 -9.76
N ASP A 219 -10.08 -32.08 -10.65
CA ASP A 219 -8.66 -32.39 -10.87
C ASP A 219 -7.92 -31.28 -11.64
N GLN A 220 -8.60 -30.60 -12.58
CA GLN A 220 -7.99 -29.56 -13.40
C GLN A 220 -7.93 -28.18 -12.73
N TYR A 221 -8.96 -27.81 -11.95
CA TYR A 221 -9.06 -26.48 -11.33
C TYR A 221 -8.53 -26.41 -9.90
N ALA A 222 -8.14 -27.54 -9.28
CA ALA A 222 -7.60 -27.54 -7.92
C ALA A 222 -6.23 -26.87 -7.77
N ALA A 223 -5.55 -26.52 -8.87
CA ALA A 223 -4.28 -25.82 -8.84
C ALA A 223 -4.33 -24.58 -9.75
N GLY A 224 -4.28 -23.37 -9.15
CA GLY A 224 -4.02 -22.14 -9.91
C GLY A 224 -5.08 -21.03 -9.83
N GLY A 225 -6.10 -21.16 -8.97
CA GLY A 225 -6.97 -20.02 -8.66
C GLY A 225 -6.20 -18.91 -7.91
N ALA A 226 -6.64 -17.65 -8.05
CA ALA A 226 -6.20 -16.57 -7.18
C ALA A 226 -7.27 -16.35 -6.10
N SER A 227 -6.86 -16.42 -4.83
CA SER A 227 -7.68 -15.98 -3.71
C SER A 227 -7.42 -14.49 -3.47
N ASN A 228 -8.49 -13.71 -3.39
CA ASN A 228 -8.42 -12.28 -3.07
C ASN A 228 -9.10 -12.06 -1.72
N ASP A 229 -8.32 -11.72 -0.70
CA ASP A 229 -8.85 -11.22 0.56
C ASP A 229 -8.81 -9.70 0.54
N VAL A 230 -9.98 -9.06 0.58
CA VAL A 230 -10.08 -7.60 0.57
C VAL A 230 -10.50 -7.10 1.93
N THR A 231 -9.71 -6.18 2.47
CA THR A 231 -10.03 -5.48 3.71
C THR A 231 -10.11 -3.99 3.41
N LEU A 232 -11.24 -3.39 3.78
CA LEU A 232 -11.44 -1.95 3.75
C LEU A 232 -11.34 -1.42 5.18
N ALA A 233 -10.41 -0.50 5.41
CA ALA A 233 -10.20 0.16 6.69
C ALA A 233 -10.68 1.61 6.60
N LEU A 234 -11.78 1.92 7.30
CA LEU A 234 -12.31 3.27 7.44
C LEU A 234 -11.83 3.85 8.78
N THR A 235 -11.04 4.90 8.73
CA THR A 235 -10.50 5.59 9.91
C THR A 235 -11.23 6.90 10.12
N PHE A 236 -11.68 7.11 11.34
CA PHE A 236 -12.44 8.29 11.72
C PHE A 236 -12.14 8.69 13.16
N ARG A 237 -12.39 9.95 13.47
CA ARG A 237 -12.41 10.49 14.83
C ARG A 237 -13.83 10.54 15.30
N TYR A 238 -14.07 9.89 16.44
CA TYR A 238 -15.33 9.99 17.14
C TYR A 238 -15.13 10.80 18.42
N THR A 239 -15.89 11.87 18.53
CA THR A 239 -16.08 12.62 19.77
C THR A 239 -17.54 12.46 20.15
N ASP A 240 -17.79 11.95 21.36
CA ASP A 240 -19.11 11.91 21.95
C ASP A 240 -19.71 13.34 22.03
N ARG A 241 -21.02 13.45 22.27
CA ARG A 241 -21.75 14.71 22.43
C ARG A 241 -21.13 15.63 23.50
N ASP A 242 -20.44 15.05 24.48
CA ASP A 242 -19.69 15.75 25.53
C ASP A 242 -18.22 16.05 25.17
N GLY A 243 -17.82 15.83 23.91
CA GLY A 243 -16.46 16.04 23.42
C GLY A 243 -15.44 15.01 23.91
N ARG A 244 -15.89 13.90 24.50
CA ARG A 244 -15.03 12.83 25.02
C ARG A 244 -14.75 11.78 23.94
N TYR A 245 -13.54 11.23 23.95
CA TYR A 245 -13.20 10.06 23.14
C TYR A 245 -13.83 8.80 23.76
N LEU A 246 -14.13 7.78 22.96
CA LEU A 246 -14.53 6.48 23.48
C LEU A 246 -13.38 5.90 24.35
N ASP A 247 -13.68 5.60 25.61
CA ASP A 247 -12.76 4.96 26.55
C ASP A 247 -12.84 3.43 26.46
#